data_AF-A0A6V7IQ88-F1
#
_entry.id   AF-A0A6V7IQ88-F1
#
_cell.length_a   1.000
_cell.length_b   1.000
_cell.length_c   1.000
_cell.angle_alpha   90.00
_cell.angle_beta   90.00
_cell.angle_gamma   90.00
#
_symmetry.space_group_name_H-M   'P 1'
#
loop_
_entity.id
_entity.type
_entity.pdbx_description
1 polymer ?
#
loop_
_entity_poly.entity_id
_entity_poly.type
_entity_poly.pdbx_seq_one_letter_code
_entity_poly.pdbx_strand_id
1 'polypeptide(L)'
;CNCTALEGCTTLPSIKSAAFNGKSYIRQQVNIDANGTLNIFLQLKTKSKSGIILHAFFDEERYVLLYVEFGQLKFQFSCGLQTMLLGEIDTPINNGNDVDVEI
;
A
#
# COMPACT_ATOMS: atom_id res chain seq x y z
N CYS A 1 9.79 24.01 -14.45
CA CYS A 1 8.68 24.44 -13.58
C CYS A 1 8.96 25.85 -13.10
N ASN A 2 8.11 26.81 -13.45
CA ASN A 2 8.16 28.17 -12.92
C ASN A 2 7.03 28.28 -11.87
N CYS A 3 7.42 28.37 -10.60
CA CYS A 3 6.52 28.26 -9.44
C CYS A 3 6.11 29.64 -8.91
N THR A 4 5.55 30.48 -9.78
CA THR A 4 5.14 31.85 -9.44
C THR A 4 3.63 32.01 -9.21
N ALA A 5 2.84 30.96 -9.39
CA ALA A 5 1.40 30.95 -9.10
C ALA A 5 1.03 29.81 -8.14
N LEU A 6 0.24 30.12 -7.12
CA LEU A 6 -0.16 29.23 -6.03
C LEU A 6 -1.05 28.04 -6.48
N GLU A 7 -1.44 27.99 -7.76
CA GLU A 7 -2.30 26.94 -8.33
C GLU A 7 -1.54 25.86 -9.13
N GLY A 8 -0.21 25.83 -9.05
CA GLY A 8 0.62 24.95 -9.90
C GLY A 8 1.55 23.99 -9.16
N CYS A 9 1.53 23.94 -7.83
CA CYS A 9 2.49 23.14 -7.06
C CYS A 9 1.95 21.76 -6.67
N THR A 10 2.46 20.77 -7.41
CA THR A 10 2.65 19.36 -7.04
C THR A 10 1.40 18.53 -6.81
N THR A 11 0.96 17.85 -7.87
CA THR A 11 0.32 16.53 -7.70
C THR A 11 1.24 15.67 -6.84
N LEU A 12 0.71 15.07 -5.77
CA LEU A 12 1.40 14.01 -5.02
C LEU A 12 2.01 13.01 -6.02
N PRO A 13 3.21 12.46 -5.75
CA PRO A 13 3.80 11.44 -6.61
C PRO A 13 2.78 10.30 -6.77
N SER A 14 2.21 10.17 -7.98
CA SER A 14 1.21 9.13 -8.29
C SER A 14 1.80 8.19 -9.32
N ILE A 15 1.92 6.93 -8.93
CA ILE A 15 2.32 5.86 -9.85
C ILE A 15 1.06 5.44 -10.58
N LYS A 16 0.93 5.86 -11.84
CA LYS A 16 -0.30 5.61 -12.63
C LYS A 16 -0.36 4.21 -13.21
N SER A 17 0.78 3.59 -13.49
CA SER A 17 0.85 2.25 -14.05
C SER A 17 2.23 1.65 -13.77
N ALA A 18 2.26 0.55 -13.02
CA ALA A 18 3.46 -0.23 -12.78
C ALA A 18 3.11 -1.71 -12.88
N ALA A 19 3.91 -2.48 -13.62
CA ALA A 19 3.76 -3.93 -13.75
C ALA A 19 4.80 -4.62 -12.85
N PHE A 20 4.37 -5.11 -11.69
CA PHE A 20 5.23 -5.82 -10.74
C PHE A 20 5.28 -7.31 -11.06
N ASN A 21 6.49 -7.89 -11.02
CA ASN A 21 6.73 -9.30 -11.37
C ASN A 21 7.19 -10.17 -10.19
N GLY A 22 7.00 -9.69 -8.96
CA GLY A 22 7.45 -10.35 -7.72
C GLY A 22 8.90 -10.06 -7.32
N LYS A 23 9.72 -9.46 -8.18
CA LYS A 23 11.07 -8.95 -7.85
C LYS A 23 11.17 -7.42 -7.94
N SER A 24 10.19 -6.78 -8.57
CA SER A 24 10.07 -5.33 -8.68
C SER A 24 9.34 -4.74 -7.47
N TYR A 25 9.78 -3.58 -7.01
CA TYR A 25 9.10 -2.80 -5.98
C TYR A 25 9.41 -1.31 -6.15
N ILE A 26 8.60 -0.47 -5.52
CA ILE A 26 8.85 0.96 -5.37
C ILE A 26 9.00 1.24 -3.87
N ARG A 27 9.96 2.10 -3.53
CA ARG A 27 10.20 2.53 -2.15
C ARG A 27 10.14 4.06 -2.10
N GLN A 28 9.36 4.58 -1.16
CA GLN A 28 9.23 6.00 -0.93
C GLN A 28 9.28 6.28 0.56
N GLN A 29 9.99 7.33 0.94
CA GLN A 29 9.91 7.89 2.28
C GLN A 29 8.78 8.91 2.32
N VAL A 30 7.89 8.76 3.29
CA VAL A 30 6.76 9.66 3.52
C VAL A 30 6.91 10.30 4.90
N ASN A 31 6.57 11.58 4.99
CA ASN A 31 6.45 12.27 6.26
C ASN A 31 5.00 12.15 6.73
N ILE A 32 4.82 11.79 7.99
CA ILE A 32 3.50 11.69 8.60
C ILE A 32 3.05 13.08 9.04
N ASP A 33 1.77 13.36 8.89
CA ASP A 33 1.21 14.63 9.32
C ASP A 33 1.31 14.83 10.84
N ALA A 34 1.03 16.05 11.31
CA ALA A 34 1.07 16.37 12.73
C ALA A 34 0.02 15.59 13.56
N ASN A 35 -0.99 15.01 12.90
CA ASN A 35 -2.03 14.20 13.51
C ASN A 35 -1.63 12.72 13.60
N GLY A 36 -0.45 12.34 13.10
CA GLY A 36 0.03 10.97 13.12
C GLY A 36 -0.66 10.04 12.11
N THR A 37 -1.35 10.60 11.11
CA THR A 37 -2.17 9.85 10.14
C THR A 37 -1.44 9.72 8.80
N LEU A 38 -1.51 8.52 8.20
CA LEU A 38 -1.04 8.24 6.86
C LEU A 38 -2.17 7.55 6.10
N ASN A 39 -2.75 8.23 5.11
CA ASN A 39 -3.78 7.66 4.24
C ASN A 39 -3.14 7.17 2.94
N ILE A 40 -3.38 5.92 2.58
CA ILE A 40 -2.83 5.30 1.37
C ILE A 40 -3.95 4.79 0.49
N PHE A 41 -3.99 5.27 -0.75
CA PHE A 41 -4.96 4.87 -1.77
C PHE A 41 -4.25 4.10 -2.88
N LEU A 42 -4.76 2.91 -3.19
CA LEU A 42 -4.17 1.98 -4.16
C LEU A 42 -5.30 1.42 -5.05
N GLN A 43 -5.10 1.46 -6.36
CA GLN A 43 -5.88 0.66 -7.29
C GLN A 43 -4.97 -0.42 -7.87
N LEU A 44 -5.38 -1.68 -7.78
CA LEU A 44 -4.55 -2.81 -8.18
C LEU A 44 -5.36 -3.90 -8.88
N LYS A 45 -4.66 -4.69 -9.70
CA LYS A 45 -5.20 -5.85 -10.40
C LYS A 45 -4.16 -6.96 -10.39
N THR A 46 -4.58 -8.16 -10.03
CA THR A 46 -3.67 -9.32 -9.96
C THR A 46 -4.37 -10.63 -10.29
N LYS A 47 -3.59 -11.60 -10.75
CA LYS A 47 -3.97 -13.03 -10.82
C LYS A 47 -3.09 -13.90 -9.92
N SER A 48 -2.12 -13.30 -9.24
CA SER A 48 -1.20 -13.99 -8.35
C SER A 48 -1.94 -14.48 -7.12
N LYS A 49 -1.67 -15.72 -6.69
CA LYS A 49 -2.26 -16.29 -5.48
C LYS A 49 -1.67 -15.71 -4.19
N SER A 50 -0.43 -15.23 -4.25
CA SER A 50 0.24 -14.63 -3.11
C SER A 50 1.20 -13.53 -3.56
N GLY A 51 1.42 -12.54 -2.69
CA GLY A 51 2.38 -11.45 -2.94
C GLY A 51 2.14 -10.25 -2.01
N ILE A 52 3.17 -9.42 -1.84
CA ILE A 52 3.06 -8.19 -1.06
C ILE A 52 2.50 -7.08 -1.96
N ILE A 53 1.53 -6.32 -1.45
CA ILE A 53 0.98 -5.13 -2.10
C ILE A 53 1.65 -3.88 -1.54
N LEU A 54 1.69 -3.75 -0.22
CA LEU A 54 2.26 -2.60 0.48
C LEU A 54 2.97 -3.08 1.74
N HIS A 55 4.17 -2.55 1.99
CA HIS A 55 4.88 -2.71 3.24
C HIS A 55 5.35 -1.32 3.73
N ALA A 56 4.64 -0.76 4.70
CA ALA A 56 4.98 0.50 5.33
C ALA A 56 5.58 0.22 6.71
N PHE A 57 6.79 0.69 6.97
CA PHE A 57 7.50 0.39 8.21
C PHE A 57 8.16 1.65 8.78
N PHE A 58 8.19 1.71 10.11
CA PHE A 58 8.87 2.75 10.86
C PHE A 58 10.27 2.29 11.27
N ASP A 59 10.37 1.03 11.67
CA ASP A 59 11.61 0.30 11.98
C ASP A 59 11.38 -1.20 11.73
N GLU A 60 12.29 -2.04 12.22
CA GLU A 60 12.23 -3.50 12.04
C GLU A 60 11.08 -4.17 12.80
N GLU A 61 10.54 -3.52 13.84
CA GLU A 61 9.51 -4.11 14.72
C GLU A 61 8.12 -3.52 14.46
N ARG A 62 8.03 -2.28 13.95
CA ARG A 62 6.80 -1.52 13.75
C ARG A 62 6.49 -1.34 12.26
N TYR A 63 5.43 -2.00 11.80
CA TYR A 63 5.04 -1.99 10.40
C TYR A 63 3.55 -2.26 10.16
N VAL A 64 3.12 -1.91 8.96
CA VAL A 64 1.86 -2.26 8.33
C VAL A 64 2.18 -3.03 7.05
N LEU A 65 1.56 -4.18 6.87
CA LEU A 65 1.74 -5.05 5.72
C LEU A 65 0.38 -5.41 5.13
N LEU A 66 0.19 -5.04 3.86
CA LEU A 66 -0.93 -5.48 3.04
C LEU A 66 -0.42 -6.48 2.01
N TYR A 67 -1.01 -7.67 1.98
CA TYR A 67 -0.58 -8.75 1.11
C TYR A 67 -1.74 -9.63 0.68
N VAL A 68 -1.50 -10.43 -0.36
CA VAL A 68 -2.42 -11.47 -0.81
C VAL A 68 -1.87 -12.81 -0.36
N GLU A 69 -2.75 -13.67 0.14
CA GLU A 69 -2.45 -15.07 0.41
C GLU A 69 -3.64 -15.95 0.01
N PHE A 70 -3.39 -17.00 -0.77
CA PHE A 70 -4.44 -17.86 -1.35
C PHE A 70 -5.52 -17.08 -2.14
N GLY A 71 -5.16 -15.93 -2.72
CA GLY A 71 -6.06 -15.05 -3.46
C GLY A 71 -6.84 -14.05 -2.58
N GLN A 72 -6.74 -14.17 -1.26
CA GLN A 72 -7.46 -13.32 -0.31
C GLN A 72 -6.57 -12.18 0.16
N LEU A 73 -7.17 -11.01 0.34
CA LEU A 73 -6.46 -9.83 0.87
C LEU A 73 -6.32 -9.97 2.39
N LYS A 74 -5.11 -9.75 2.90
CA LYS A 74 -4.77 -9.82 4.32
C LYS A 74 -4.05 -8.57 4.78
N PHE A 75 -4.41 -8.11 5.97
CA PHE A 75 -3.78 -6.98 6.62
C PHE A 75 -3.11 -7.43 7.92
N GLN A 76 -1.85 -7.05 8.06
CA GLN A 76 -1.03 -7.33 9.24
C GLN A 76 -0.43 -6.04 9.76
N PHE A 77 -0.50 -5.86 11.07
CA PHE A 77 0.03 -4.71 11.77
C PHE A 77 0.88 -5.15 12.95
N SER A 78 2.01 -4.49 13.17
CA SER A 78 2.84 -4.67 14.35
C SER A 78 3.11 -3.34 15.02
N CYS A 79 2.88 -3.28 16.33
CA CYS A 79 3.28 -2.15 17.18
C CYS A 79 4.65 -2.36 17.85
N GLY A 80 5.37 -3.44 17.49
CA GLY A 80 6.69 -3.80 17.99
C GLY A 80 6.70 -4.77 19.18
N LEU A 81 5.61 -4.81 19.95
CA LEU A 81 5.43 -5.77 21.05
C LEU A 81 4.63 -6.99 20.60
N GLN A 82 3.64 -6.77 19.75
CA GLN A 82 2.73 -7.80 19.26
C GLN A 82 2.36 -7.50 17.82
N THR A 83 2.13 -8.57 17.07
CA THR A 83 1.56 -8.52 15.73
C THR A 83 0.07 -8.87 15.78
N MET A 84 -0.74 -8.02 15.17
CA MET A 84 -2.16 -8.24 14.94
C MET A 84 -2.39 -8.57 13.46
N LEU A 85 -3.17 -9.61 13.20
CA LEU A 85 -3.68 -9.92 11.86
C LEU A 85 -5.15 -9.47 11.84
N LEU A 86 -5.47 -8.45 11.05
CA LEU A 86 -6.84 -7.99 10.86
C LEU A 86 -7.34 -8.52 9.52
N GLY A 87 -8.33 -9.40 9.60
CA GLY A 87 -9.29 -9.67 8.54
C GLY A 87 -8.73 -10.22 7.23
N GLU A 88 -9.14 -11.44 6.92
CA GLU A 88 -9.20 -11.92 5.56
C GLU A 88 -10.48 -11.34 4.92
N ILE A 89 -10.37 -10.72 3.74
CA ILE A 89 -11.57 -10.42 2.95
C ILE A 89 -11.98 -11.73 2.26
N ASP A 90 -13.15 -12.27 2.61
CA ASP A 90 -13.68 -13.54 2.10
C ASP A 90 -13.82 -13.60 0.57
N THR A 91 -13.71 -12.46 -0.11
CA THR A 91 -13.76 -12.38 -1.57
C THR A 91 -12.35 -12.38 -2.16
N PRO A 92 -11.98 -13.38 -2.97
CA PRO A 92 -10.71 -13.38 -3.66
C PRO A 92 -10.54 -12.16 -4.58
N ILE A 93 -9.44 -11.44 -4.41
CA ILE A 93 -9.12 -10.25 -5.19
C ILE A 93 -8.26 -10.55 -6.42
N ASN A 94 -7.78 -11.80 -6.56
CA ASN A 94 -6.92 -12.23 -7.65
C ASN A 94 -7.69 -12.67 -8.92
N ASN A 95 -8.85 -12.07 -9.17
CA ASN A 95 -9.73 -12.40 -10.29
C ASN A 95 -9.36 -11.65 -11.59
N GLY A 96 -8.37 -10.76 -11.55
CA GLY A 96 -7.98 -9.94 -12.70
C GLY A 96 -8.92 -8.77 -12.98
N ASN A 97 -9.77 -8.37 -12.05
CA ASN A 97 -10.47 -7.09 -12.06
C ASN A 97 -9.72 -6.07 -11.20
N ASP A 98 -10.09 -4.80 -11.34
CA ASP A 98 -9.54 -3.72 -10.52
C ASP A 98 -10.15 -3.78 -9.11
N VAL A 99 -9.30 -3.52 -8.12
CA VAL A 99 -9.65 -3.47 -6.71
C VAL A 99 -9.07 -2.20 -6.13
N ASP A 100 -9.94 -1.40 -5.52
CA ASP A 100 -9.57 -0.19 -4.80
C ASP A 100 -9.35 -0.54 -3.32
N VAL A 101 -8.22 -0.09 -2.78
CA VAL A 101 -7.84 -0.29 -1.38
C VAL A 101 -7.49 1.06 -0.76
N GLU A 102 -8.08 1.34 0.39
CA GLU A 102 -7.84 2.50 1.22
C GLU A 102 -7.44 2.02 2.62
N ILE A 103 -6.33 2.57 3.14
CA ILE A 103 -5.72 2.22 4.44
C ILE A 103 -5.38 3.51 5.18
#